data_AF-A0A435EQN7-F1
#
_entry.id   AF-A0A435EQN7-F1
#
_cell.length_a   1.000
_cell.length_b   1.000
_cell.length_c   1.000
_cell.angle_alpha   90.00
_cell.angle_beta   90.00
_cell.angle_gamma   90.00
#
_symmetry.space_group_name_H-M   'P 1'
#
loop_
_entity.id
_entity.type
_entity.pdbx_description
1 polymer ?
#
loop_
_entity_poly.entity_id
_entity_poly.type
_entity_poly.pdbx_seq_one_letter_code
_entity_poly.pdbx_strand_id
1 'polypeptide(L)'
;MKTFLLQFFTWWNSQTLGTRFHTWRFGKKVGEDEAGNVYYEGGVDSEGRTRRWVIYRDYSEASKIPPGWHGWIHHRVDTPPSGESYKAREWQKPHRANLTG
;
A
#
# COMPACT_ATOMS: atom_id res chain seq x y z
N MET A 1 -18.66 10.20 -5.38
CA MET A 1 -19.81 9.27 -5.18
C MET A 1 -19.59 7.89 -5.78
N LYS A 2 -19.13 7.76 -7.04
CA LYS A 2 -18.94 6.45 -7.71
C LYS A 2 -18.06 5.45 -6.92
N THR A 3 -16.91 5.89 -6.43
CA THR A 3 -16.00 5.08 -5.61
C THR A 3 -16.63 4.60 -4.30
N PHE A 4 -17.47 5.41 -3.67
CA PHE A 4 -18.14 5.04 -2.41
C PHE A 4 -19.16 3.91 -2.60
N LEU A 5 -19.93 3.92 -3.69
CA LEU A 5 -20.88 2.85 -4.00
C LEU A 5 -20.17 1.56 -4.42
N LEU A 6 -19.07 1.67 -5.18
CA LEU A 6 -18.28 0.51 -5.59
C LEU A 6 -17.63 -0.22 -4.39
N GLN A 7 -17.31 0.48 -3.30
CA GLN A 7 -16.80 -0.15 -2.07
C GLN A 7 -17.79 -1.13 -1.42
N PHE A 8 -19.09 -1.05 -1.71
CA PHE A 8 -20.10 -2.00 -1.22
C PHE A 8 -20.15 -3.27 -2.06
N PHE A 9 -19.95 -3.16 -3.37
CA PHE A 9 -20.25 -4.25 -4.32
C PHE A 9 -19.02 -4.85 -4.99
N THR A 10 -17.84 -4.24 -4.83
CA THR A 10 -16.60 -4.69 -5.46
C THR A 10 -15.45 -4.63 -4.47
N TRP A 11 -15.13 -5.76 -3.84
CA TRP A 11 -14.04 -5.83 -2.84
C TRP A 11 -12.64 -5.69 -3.45
N TRP A 12 -12.52 -5.80 -4.78
CA TRP A 12 -11.28 -5.63 -5.54
C TRP A 12 -11.00 -4.19 -5.97
N ASN A 13 -11.97 -3.27 -5.80
CA ASN A 13 -11.76 -1.85 -6.11
C ASN A 13 -11.29 -1.11 -4.85
N SER A 14 -9.97 -0.87 -4.74
CA SER A 14 -9.34 -0.19 -3.62
C SER A 14 -9.58 -0.93 -2.29
N GLN A 15 -10.17 -0.26 -1.30
CA GLN A 15 -10.44 -0.81 0.02
C GLN A 15 -11.93 -1.05 0.27
N THR A 16 -12.25 -2.05 1.09
CA THR A 16 -13.59 -2.25 1.62
C THR A 16 -13.93 -1.22 2.71
N LEU A 17 -15.21 -1.05 3.02
CA LEU A 17 -15.64 -0.16 4.11
C LEU A 17 -15.11 -0.56 5.48
N GLY A 18 -14.99 -1.87 5.74
CA GLY A 18 -14.39 -2.38 6.97
C GLY A 18 -12.92 -1.96 7.09
N THR A 19 -12.15 -2.11 6.01
CA THR A 19 -10.76 -1.63 5.96
C THR A 19 -10.68 -0.12 6.12
N ARG A 20 -11.62 0.64 5.54
CA ARG A 20 -11.68 2.10 5.68
C ARG A 20 -11.93 2.53 7.12
N PHE A 21 -12.90 1.90 7.80
CA PHE A 21 -13.20 2.19 9.19
C PHE A 21 -12.02 1.82 10.11
N HIS A 22 -11.42 0.65 9.91
CA HIS A 22 -10.25 0.21 10.65
C HIS A 22 -9.06 1.17 10.46
N THR A 23 -8.79 1.57 9.21
CA THR A 23 -7.71 2.50 8.88
C THR A 23 -7.94 3.87 9.49
N TRP A 24 -9.18 4.37 9.49
CA TRP A 24 -9.50 5.64 10.16
C TRP A 24 -9.26 5.57 11.68
N ARG A 25 -9.58 4.44 12.32
CA ARG A 25 -9.51 4.30 13.77
C ARG A 25 -8.11 3.96 14.30
N PHE A 26 -7.29 3.27 13.50
CA PHE A 26 -6.01 2.68 13.94
C PHE A 26 -4.83 2.91 13.00
N GLY A 27 -5.08 3.37 11.77
CA GLY A 27 -4.05 3.52 10.75
C GLY A 27 -3.32 4.86 10.87
N LYS A 28 -1.98 4.80 10.94
CA LYS A 28 -1.09 5.94 10.78
C LYS A 28 -0.58 5.95 9.34
N LYS A 29 -0.78 7.07 8.62
CA LYS A 29 -0.28 7.24 7.25
C LYS A 29 1.25 7.32 7.27
N VAL A 30 1.93 6.43 6.55
CA VAL A 30 3.39 6.38 6.46
C VAL A 30 3.92 7.08 5.21
N GLY A 31 3.19 6.94 4.10
CA GLY A 31 3.55 7.57 2.83
C GLY A 31 2.67 7.14 1.68
N GLU A 32 3.03 7.59 0.49
CA GLU A 32 2.35 7.36 -0.76
C GLU A 32 3.38 7.07 -1.84
N ASP A 33 3.07 6.17 -2.78
CA ASP A 33 3.94 5.88 -3.92
C ASP A 33 3.56 6.67 -5.18
N GLU A 34 4.38 6.54 -6.22
CA GLU A 34 4.18 7.19 -7.53
C GLU A 34 2.89 6.74 -8.23
N ALA A 35 2.36 5.56 -7.89
CA ALA A 35 1.11 5.05 -8.42
C ALA A 35 -0.12 5.56 -7.65
N GLY A 36 0.08 6.28 -6.54
CA GLY A 36 -0.95 6.80 -5.64
C GLY A 36 -1.47 5.78 -4.63
N ASN A 37 -0.78 4.66 -4.42
CA ASN A 37 -1.11 3.75 -3.34
C ASN A 37 -0.61 4.32 -2.02
N VAL A 38 -1.43 4.22 -0.98
CA VAL A 38 -1.13 4.80 0.33
C VAL A 38 -0.83 3.69 1.33
N TYR A 39 0.26 3.87 2.08
CA TYR A 39 0.77 2.89 3.02
C TYR A 39 0.49 3.32 4.45
N TYR A 40 0.05 2.37 5.26
CA TYR A 40 -0.34 2.57 6.64
C TYR A 40 0.36 1.57 7.56
N GLU A 41 0.63 2.02 8.78
CA GLU A 41 1.06 1.18 9.89
C GLU A 41 0.14 1.39 11.09
N GLY A 42 -0.03 0.37 11.94
CA GLY A 42 -0.78 0.55 13.17
C GLY A 42 -1.12 -0.75 13.88
N GLY A 43 -1.29 -0.68 15.20
CA GLY A 43 -1.59 -1.84 16.02
C GLY A 43 -0.51 -2.93 15.93
N VAL A 44 -0.92 -4.15 16.26
CA VAL A 44 -0.06 -5.32 16.33
C VAL A 44 -0.70 -6.45 15.52
N ASP A 45 0.09 -7.13 14.70
CA ASP A 45 -0.25 -8.35 13.97
C ASP A 45 -0.33 -9.55 14.94
N SER A 46 -0.92 -10.66 14.49
CA SER A 46 -1.00 -11.93 15.22
C SER A 46 0.37 -12.44 15.67
N GLU A 47 1.44 -12.09 14.93
CA GLU A 47 2.83 -12.45 15.24
C GLU A 47 3.54 -11.43 16.17
N GLY A 48 2.83 -10.42 16.70
CA GLY A 48 3.43 -9.43 17.61
C GLY A 48 4.18 -8.28 16.91
N ARG A 49 4.22 -8.27 15.57
CA ARG A 49 4.86 -7.20 14.77
C ARG A 49 3.91 -6.03 14.53
N THR A 50 4.43 -4.85 14.23
CA THR A 50 3.59 -3.74 13.76
C THR A 50 2.88 -4.12 12.48
N ARG A 51 1.54 -4.07 12.45
CA ARG A 51 0.80 -4.40 11.23
C ARG A 51 1.01 -3.30 10.19
N ARG A 52 1.38 -3.69 8.97
CA ARG A 52 1.58 -2.81 7.80
C ARG A 52 0.60 -3.22 6.70
N TRP A 53 -0.04 -2.25 6.05
CA TRP A 53 -0.95 -2.53 4.92
C TRP A 53 -0.95 -1.40 3.90
N VAL A 54 -1.45 -1.69 2.70
CA VAL A 54 -1.57 -0.75 1.59
C VAL A 54 -3.03 -0.58 1.19
N ILE A 55 -3.41 0.65 0.85
CA ILE A 55 -4.66 0.97 0.19
C ILE A 55 -4.33 1.39 -1.24
N TYR A 56 -4.72 0.55 -2.20
CA TYR A 56 -4.53 0.83 -3.61
C TYR A 56 -5.44 1.97 -4.08
N ARG A 57 -4.95 2.79 -5.01
CA ARG A 57 -5.76 3.85 -5.62
C ARG A 57 -6.92 3.29 -6.43
N ASP A 58 -6.64 2.27 -7.23
CA ASP A 58 -7.58 1.67 -8.18
C ASP A 58 -7.78 0.17 -7.88
N TYR A 59 -7.64 -0.70 -8.89
CA TYR A 59 -7.70 -2.14 -8.74
C TYR A 59 -6.61 -2.67 -7.80
N SER A 60 -7.04 -3.44 -6.81
CA SER A 60 -6.20 -4.03 -5.77
C SER A 60 -5.40 -5.20 -6.33
N GLU A 61 -4.13 -4.94 -6.64
CA GLU A 61 -3.23 -5.87 -7.30
C GLU A 61 -1.85 -5.79 -6.63
N ALA A 62 -1.38 -6.91 -6.08
CA ALA A 62 -0.15 -6.97 -5.27
C ALA A 62 1.08 -6.51 -6.04
N SER A 63 1.13 -6.81 -7.34
CA SER A 63 2.27 -6.44 -8.19
C SER A 63 2.38 -4.94 -8.46
N LYS A 64 1.40 -4.11 -8.06
CA LYS A 64 1.49 -2.64 -8.20
C LYS A 64 2.38 -1.97 -7.16
N ILE A 65 2.73 -2.68 -6.09
CA ILE A 65 3.63 -2.16 -5.06
C ILE A 65 5.06 -2.05 -5.64
N PRO A 66 5.69 -0.87 -5.64
CA PRO A 66 7.05 -0.71 -6.13
C PRO A 66 8.07 -1.35 -5.16
N PRO A 67 9.31 -1.63 -5.62
CA PRO A 67 10.27 -2.44 -4.87
C PRO A 67 10.59 -1.95 -3.45
N GLY A 68 10.72 -0.63 -3.25
CA GLY A 68 11.01 -0.07 -1.92
C GLY A 68 9.87 -0.33 -0.93
N TRP A 69 8.64 -0.03 -1.35
CA TRP A 69 7.44 -0.27 -0.54
C TRP A 69 7.16 -1.76 -0.34
N HIS A 70 7.52 -2.59 -1.31
CA HIS A 70 7.45 -4.05 -1.19
C HIS A 70 8.41 -4.57 -0.11
N GLY A 71 9.62 -4.03 -0.01
CA GLY A 71 10.54 -4.36 1.09
C GLY A 71 9.96 -4.02 2.45
N TRP A 72 9.40 -2.82 2.58
CA TRP A 72 8.84 -2.33 3.83
C TRP A 72 7.58 -3.08 4.27
N ILE A 73 6.62 -3.32 3.37
CA ILE A 73 5.35 -3.98 3.74
C ILE A 73 5.56 -5.45 4.16
N HIS A 74 6.60 -6.10 3.62
CA HIS A 74 6.96 -7.48 3.96
C HIS A 74 7.99 -7.58 5.10
N HIS A 75 8.20 -6.51 5.86
CA HIS A 75 9.15 -6.49 6.98
C HIS A 75 10.59 -6.89 6.61
N ARG A 76 11.00 -6.68 5.34
CA ARG A 76 12.41 -6.87 4.93
C ARG A 76 13.28 -5.70 5.34
N VAL A 77 12.68 -4.52 5.44
CA VAL A 77 13.29 -3.29 5.93
C VAL A 77 12.33 -2.59 6.89
N ASP A 78 12.88 -1.90 7.88
CA ASP A 78 12.10 -1.14 8.85
C ASP A 78 11.80 0.27 8.39
N THR A 79 12.72 0.87 7.63
CA THR A 79 12.57 2.22 7.11
C THR A 79 11.65 2.21 5.89
N PRO A 80 10.58 3.01 5.88
CA PRO A 80 9.76 3.18 4.68
C PRO A 80 10.51 4.02 3.65
N PRO A 81 10.24 3.85 2.35
CA PRO A 81 10.84 4.67 1.30
C PRO A 81 10.63 6.18 1.49
N SER A 82 9.55 6.59 2.17
CA SER A 82 9.28 7.99 2.52
C SER A 82 10.28 8.59 3.51
N GLY A 83 10.98 7.75 4.30
CA GLY A 83 12.04 8.16 5.21
C GLY A 83 13.45 7.91 4.66
N GLU A 84 13.58 7.34 3.46
CA GLU A 84 14.87 7.10 2.81
C GLU A 84 15.26 8.27 1.91
N SER A 85 16.57 8.52 1.79
CA SER A 85 17.14 9.50 0.85
C SER A 85 17.48 8.90 -0.52
N TYR A 86 16.84 7.77 -0.85
CA TYR A 86 17.12 7.02 -2.06
C TYR A 86 16.80 7.85 -3.31
N LYS A 87 17.75 7.87 -4.25
CA LYS A 87 17.57 8.47 -5.57
C LYS A 87 17.71 7.38 -6.63
N ALA A 88 16.72 7.30 -7.51
CA ALA A 88 16.76 6.39 -8.64
C ALA A 88 18.00 6.68 -9.50
N ARG A 89 18.67 5.61 -9.94
CA ARG A 89 19.84 5.72 -10.84
C ARG A 89 19.37 5.88 -12.28
N GLU A 90 20.19 6.46 -13.14
CA GLU A 90 19.81 6.74 -14.55
C GLU A 90 19.40 5.48 -15.34
N TRP A 91 19.96 4.33 -15.00
CA TRP A 91 19.64 3.05 -15.64
C TRP A 91 18.40 2.36 -15.06
N GLN A 92 17.83 2.88 -13.98
CA GLN A 92 16.72 2.26 -13.28
C GLN A 92 15.40 2.57 -13.98
N LYS A 93 14.65 1.51 -14.29
CA LYS A 93 13.34 1.66 -14.94
C LYS A 93 12.25 1.94 -13.89
N PRO A 94 11.22 2.74 -14.25
CA PRO A 94 10.02 2.88 -13.43
C PRO A 94 9.35 1.52 -13.18
N HIS A 95 8.68 1.41 -12.03
CA HIS A 95 7.95 0.19 -11.69
C HIS A 95 6.81 -0.08 -12.67
N ARG A 96 6.64 -1.34 -13.07
CA ARG A 96 5.51 -1.79 -13.88
C ARG A 96 4.88 -3.00 -13.20
N ALA A 97 3.56 -2.91 -13.00
CA ALA A 97 2.79 -4.02 -12.44
C ALA A 97 2.81 -5.23 -13.38
N ASN A 98 2.48 -6.39 -12.83
CA ASN A 98 2.40 -7.61 -13.62
C ASN A 98 1.28 -7.50 -14.67
N LEU A 99 1.58 -7.93 -15.89
CA LEU A 99 0.67 -7.88 -17.04
C LEU A 99 0.19 -9.27 -17.48
N THR A 100 0.49 -10.32 -16.71
CA THR A 100 0.01 -11.67 -16.98
C THR A 100 -1.52 -11.71 -16.94
N GLY A 101 -2.10 -12.42 -17.92
CA GLY A 101 -3.52 -12.74 -18.05
C GLY A 101 -3.69 -14.20 -18.39
#